data_AF-A0A447PNJ2-F1
#
_entry.id   AF-A0A447PNJ2-F1
#
_cell.length_a   1.000
_cell.length_b   1.000
_cell.length_c   1.000
_cell.angle_alpha   90.00
_cell.angle_beta   90.00
_cell.angle_gamma   90.00
#
_symmetry.space_group_name_H-M   'P 1'
#
loop_
_entity.id
_entity.type
_entity.pdbx_description
1 polymer ?
#
loop_
_entity_poly.entity_id
_entity_poly.type
_entity_poly.pdbx_seq_one_letter_code
_entity_poly.pdbx_strand_id
1 'polypeptide(L)' 'MVIDPKAYALDGIDDEFRWIMAPCVVSTLLVDRLAAHFEKYTGHSLDIRRYYRQFDY' A
#
# COMPACT_ATOMS: atom_id res chain seq x y z
N MET A 1 13.10 8.18 -1.74
CA MET A 1 12.06 8.09 -0.68
C MET A 1 12.29 6.80 0.09
N VAL A 2 12.25 6.84 1.42
CA VAL A 2 12.37 5.66 2.29
C VAL A 2 11.06 5.53 3.07
N ILE A 3 10.48 4.33 3.10
CA ILE A 3 9.31 4.01 3.92
C ILE A 3 9.76 3.00 4.96
N ASP A 4 9.91 3.49 6.19
CA ASP A 4 10.30 2.68 7.34
C ASP A 4 9.08 2.43 8.25
N PRO A 5 8.56 1.19 8.34
CA PRO A 5 7.46 0.87 9.23
C PRO A 5 7.81 1.06 10.71
N LYS A 6 9.11 1.13 11.08
CA LYS A 6 9.54 1.43 12.45
C LYS A 6 9.12 2.82 12.93
N ALA A 7 8.86 3.75 12.01
CA ALA A 7 8.43 5.11 12.32
C ALA A 7 6.97 5.22 12.85
N TYR A 8 6.18 4.14 12.77
CA TYR A 8 4.74 4.16 13.10
C TYR A 8 4.45 3.40 14.39
N ALA A 9 3.81 4.03 15.39
CA ALA A 9 3.45 3.35 16.63
C ALA A 9 2.49 2.18 16.39
N LEU A 10 2.70 1.08 17.11
CA LEU A 10 1.80 -0.09 17.15
C LEU A 10 1.40 -0.32 18.62
N ASP A 11 0.71 0.65 19.19
CA ASP A 11 0.32 0.61 20.60
C ASP A 11 -0.58 -0.62 20.87
N GLY A 12 -0.25 -1.39 21.92
CA GLY A 12 -0.95 -2.63 22.27
C GLY A 12 -0.48 -3.88 21.52
N ILE A 13 0.57 -3.79 20.69
CA ILE A 13 1.24 -4.94 20.07
C ILE A 13 2.67 -5.03 20.62
N ASP A 14 3.06 -6.21 21.11
CA ASP A 14 4.42 -6.42 21.61
C ASP A 14 5.45 -6.30 20.49
N ASP A 15 6.62 -5.74 20.80
CA ASP A 15 7.70 -5.49 19.83
C ASP A 15 8.18 -6.76 19.12
N GLU A 16 8.03 -7.94 19.73
CA GLU A 16 8.39 -9.22 19.13
C GLU A 16 7.53 -9.56 17.89
N PHE A 17 6.31 -9.05 17.79
CA PHE A 17 5.42 -9.27 16.64
C PHE A 17 5.55 -8.17 15.58
N ARG A 18 6.29 -7.10 15.88
CA ARG A 18 6.38 -5.92 15.02
C ARG A 18 6.94 -6.23 13.62
N TRP A 19 7.87 -7.17 13.51
CA TRP A 19 8.42 -7.59 12.21
C TRP A 19 7.39 -8.32 11.35
N ILE A 20 6.44 -9.04 11.98
CA ILE A 20 5.32 -9.71 11.31
C ILE A 20 4.29 -8.66 10.85
N MET A 21 4.08 -7.61 11.64
CA MET A 21 3.14 -6.53 11.32
C MET A 21 3.69 -5.49 10.35
N ALA A 22 5.01 -5.41 10.18
CA ALA A 22 5.67 -4.43 9.32
C ALA A 22 5.13 -4.42 7.87
N PRO A 23 4.92 -5.58 7.19
CA PRO A 23 4.32 -5.61 5.86
C PRO A 23 2.90 -5.05 5.82
N CYS A 24 2.10 -5.24 6.88
CA CYS A 24 0.75 -4.70 6.97
C CYS A 24 0.77 -3.17 7.04
N VAL A 25 1.64 -2.61 7.88
CA VAL A 25 1.83 -1.14 7.98
C VAL A 25 2.22 -0.56 6.62
N VAL A 26 3.20 -1.17 5.95
CA VAL A 26 3.65 -0.71 4.62
C VAL A 26 2.54 -0.85 3.57
N SER A 27 1.75 -1.92 3.61
CA SER A 27 0.61 -2.12 2.70
C SER A 27 -0.42 -0.99 2.82
N THR A 28 -0.81 -0.63 4.05
CA THR A 28 -1.75 0.48 4.28
C THR A 28 -1.21 1.82 3.76
N LEU A 29 0.08 2.08 3.92
CA LEU A 29 0.69 3.33 3.42
C LEU A 29 0.76 3.36 1.89
N LEU A 30 1.15 2.26 1.27
CA LEU A 30 1.43 2.20 -0.17
C LEU A 30 0.20 1.92 -1.02
N VAL A 31 -0.52 0.85 -0.70
CA VAL A 31 -1.60 0.32 -1.53
C VAL A 31 -2.84 1.21 -1.44
N ASP A 32 -3.06 1.85 -0.30
CA ASP A 32 -4.16 2.81 -0.13
C ASP A 32 -3.70 4.25 -0.35
N ARG A 33 -2.93 4.81 0.58
CA ARG A 33 -2.66 6.27 0.58
C ARG A 33 -1.84 6.71 -0.62
N LEU A 34 -0.69 6.08 -0.85
CA LEU A 34 0.17 6.49 -1.95
C LEU A 34 -0.53 6.27 -3.31
N ALA A 35 -1.19 5.13 -3.50
CA ALA A 35 -1.93 4.84 -4.73
C ALA A 35 -3.00 5.91 -5.03
N ALA A 36 -3.80 6.32 -4.04
CA ALA A 36 -4.81 7.37 -4.21
C ALA A 36 -4.21 8.73 -4.59
N HIS A 37 -3.05 9.08 -4.03
CA HIS A 37 -2.34 10.30 -4.44
C HIS A 37 -1.82 10.21 -5.87
N PHE A 38 -1.28 9.06 -6.28
CA PHE A 38 -0.84 8.84 -7.65
C PHE A 38 -2.01 8.94 -8.65
N GLU A 39 -3.15 8.32 -8.34
CA GLU A 39 -4.38 8.43 -9.14
C GLU A 39 -4.81 9.89 -9.30
N LYS A 40 -4.85 10.65 -8.20
CA LYS A 40 -5.21 12.08 -8.20
C LYS A 40 -4.34 12.92 -9.13
N TYR A 41 -3.03 12.72 -9.12
CA TYR A 41 -2.09 13.55 -9.89
C TYR A 41 -1.87 13.07 -11.32
N THR A 42 -2.04 11.78 -11.60
CA THR A 42 -1.95 11.24 -12.96
C THR A 42 -3.26 11.36 -13.73
N GLY A 43 -4.39 11.50 -13.02
CA GLY A 43 -5.73 11.44 -13.62
C GLY A 43 -6.09 10.06 -14.17
N HIS A 44 -5.33 9.02 -13.82
CA HIS A 44 -5.53 7.67 -14.31
C HIS A 44 -6.16 6.80 -13.23
N SER A 45 -7.40 6.38 -13.45
CA SER A 45 -8.12 5.56 -12.48
C SER A 45 -7.44 4.21 -12.24
N LEU A 46 -7.33 3.82 -10.97
CA LEU A 46 -6.74 2.55 -10.53
C LEU A 46 -7.55 1.31 -10.93
N ASP A 47 -8.76 1.48 -11.45
CA ASP A 47 -9.61 0.39 -11.95
C ASP A 47 -9.42 0.15 -13.45
N ILE A 48 -8.76 1.06 -14.17
CA ILE A 48 -8.56 0.93 -15.61
C ILE A 48 -7.66 -0.28 -15.90
N ARG A 49 -8.13 -1.19 -16.75
CA ARG A 49 -7.34 -2.31 -17.28
C ARG A 49 -7.47 -2.27 -18.80
N ARG A 50 -6.34 -2.15 -19.51
CA ARG A 50 -6.34 -2.24 -20.99
C ARG A 50 -6.36 -3.67 -21.49
N TYR A 51 -5.71 -4.58 -20.75
CA TYR A 51 -5.51 -5.97 -21.18
C TYR A 51 -5.91 -6.99 -20.11
N TYR A 52 -5.57 -6.73 -18.85
CA TYR A 52 -5.85 -7.66 -17.76
C TYR A 52 -7.36 -7.95 -17.65
N ARG A 53 -7.74 -9.21 -17.89
CA ARG A 53 -9.13 -9.72 -17.91
C ARG A 53 -10.08 -8.99 -18.87
N GLN A 54 -9.57 -8.49 -20.00
CA GLN A 54 -10.40 -7.82 -21.03
C GLN A 54 -10.65 -8.70 -22.27
N PHE A 55 -9.93 -9.81 -22.42
CA PHE A 55 -10.06 -10.78 -23.51
C PHE A 55 -9.77 -12.19 -22.99
N ASP A 56 -10.06 -13.21 -23.79
CA ASP A 56 -9.73 -14.60 -23.47
C ASP A 56 -8.26 -14.86 -23.80
N TYR A 57 -7.45 -15.15 -22.77
CA TYR A 57 -6.00 -15.41 -22.85
C TYR A 57 -5.49 -16.29 -21.71
#